data_AF-A0A3A6QU86-F1
#
_entry.id   AF-A0A3A6QU86-F1
#
_cell.length_a   1.000
_cell.length_b   1.000
_cell.length_c   1.000
_cell.angle_alpha   90.00
_cell.angle_beta   90.00
_cell.angle_gamma   90.00
#
_symmetry.space_group_name_H-M   'P 1'
#
loop_
_entity.id
_entity.type
_entity.pdbx_description
1 polymer ?
#
loop_
_entity_poly.entity_id
_entity_poly.type
_entity_poly.pdbx_seq_one_letter_code
_entity_poly.pdbx_strand_id
1 'polypeptide(L)' 'MDAMNQIQDLDDNLERLKALAALLEKQMGKCPASELRFCTWIATWTRTPEGLRDAEKDLPRLPEALRYDYAAWIHDGAK' A
#
# COMPACT_ATOMS: atom_id res chain seq x y z
N MET A 1 -22.93 2.13 -16.78
CA MET A 1 -21.74 1.85 -15.96
C MET A 1 -22.18 0.86 -14.91
N ASP A 2 -21.92 -0.41 -15.19
CA ASP A 2 -22.45 -1.56 -14.48
C ASP A 2 -21.69 -1.77 -13.18
N ALA A 3 -22.41 -2.05 -12.08
CA ALA A 3 -21.83 -2.30 -10.75
C ALA A 3 -20.73 -3.38 -10.75
N MET A 4 -20.78 -4.30 -11.72
CA MET A 4 -19.76 -5.33 -11.93
C MET A 4 -18.37 -4.75 -12.24
N ASN A 5 -18.29 -3.68 -13.03
CA ASN A 5 -17.00 -3.03 -13.32
C ASN A 5 -16.44 -2.34 -12.07
N GLN A 6 -17.29 -1.75 -11.25
CA GLN A 6 -16.85 -1.08 -10.01
C GLN A 6 -16.31 -2.07 -8.98
N ILE A 7 -16.89 -3.28 -8.90
CA ILE A 7 -16.41 -4.34 -8.00
C ILE A 7 -15.06 -4.88 -8.51
N GLN A 8 -14.93 -5.11 -9.82
CA GLN A 8 -13.65 -5.58 -10.39
C GLN A 8 -12.52 -4.56 -10.15
N ASP A 9 -12.79 -3.27 -10.34
CA ASP A 9 -11.82 -2.20 -10.05
C ASP A 9 -11.41 -2.17 -8.57
N LEU A 10 -12.31 -2.51 -7.65
CA LEU A 10 -12.01 -2.60 -6.22
C LEU A 10 -11.11 -3.79 -5.91
N ASP A 11 -11.44 -4.97 -6.44
CA ASP A 11 -10.63 -6.18 -6.24
C ASP A 11 -9.21 -5.99 -6.81
N ASP A 12 -9.09 -5.40 -7.99
CA ASP A 12 -7.79 -5.11 -8.61
C ASP A 12 -6.97 -4.12 -7.76
N ASN A 13 -7.60 -3.09 -7.19
CA ASN A 13 -6.93 -2.15 -6.29
C ASN A 13 -6.50 -2.81 -4.98
N LEU A 14 -7.29 -3.75 -4.43
CA LEU A 14 -6.93 -4.49 -3.24
C LEU A 14 -5.70 -5.38 -3.46
N GLU A 15 -5.66 -6.11 -4.57
CA GLU A 15 -4.50 -6.95 -4.92
C GLU A 15 -3.23 -6.13 -5.12
N ARG A 16 -3.36 -4.95 -5.74
CA ARG A 16 -2.26 -3.98 -5.90
C ARG A 16 -1.74 -3.45 -4.56
N LEU A 17 -2.64 -3.10 -3.64
CA LEU A 17 -2.26 -2.70 -2.28
C LEU A 17 -1.52 -3.82 -1.53
N LYS A 18 -1.97 -5.06 -1.64
CA LYS A 18 -1.30 -6.23 -1.05
C LYS A 18 0.09 -6.46 -1.66
N ALA A 19 0.23 -6.32 -2.98
CA ALA A 19 1.52 -6.45 -3.64
C ALA A 19 2.52 -5.38 -3.16
N LEU A 20 2.06 -4.13 -3.04
CA LEU A 20 2.87 -3.03 -2.51
C LEU A 20 3.25 -3.26 -1.03
N ALA A 21 2.31 -3.77 -0.22
CA ALA A 21 2.54 -4.15 1.17
C ALA A 21 3.64 -5.21 1.30
N ALA A 22 3.51 -6.31 0.54
CA ALA A 22 4.47 -7.41 0.56
C ALA A 22 5.88 -6.94 0.12
N LEU A 23 5.95 -6.05 -0.87
CA LEU A 23 7.23 -5.50 -1.32
C LEU A 23 7.87 -4.59 -0.28
N LEU A 24 7.07 -3.78 0.41
CA LEU A 24 7.52 -2.91 1.50
C LEU A 24 8.05 -3.73 2.67
N GLU A 25 7.37 -4.81 3.07
CA GLU A 25 7.88 -5.74 4.10
C GLU A 25 9.16 -6.45 3.67
N LYS A 26 9.25 -6.85 2.40
CA LYS A 26 10.45 -7.50 1.87
C LYS A 26 11.68 -6.60 1.93
N GLN A 27 11.50 -5.29 1.76
CA GLN A 27 12.61 -4.32 1.76
C GLN A 27 12.92 -3.73 3.12
N MET A 28 11.89 -3.48 3.94
CA MET A 28 12.01 -2.73 5.19
C MET A 28 11.86 -3.61 6.44
N GLY A 29 11.49 -4.88 6.27
CA GLY A 29 11.19 -5.81 7.35
C GLY A 29 9.68 -5.93 7.63
N LYS A 30 9.32 -7.03 8.29
CA LYS A 30 7.93 -7.41 8.56
C LYS A 30 7.18 -6.32 9.35
N CYS A 31 5.97 -6.00 8.91
CA CYS A 31 5.09 -5.06 9.58
C CYS A 31 4.55 -5.70 10.88
N PRO A 32 4.62 -5.00 12.03
CA PRO A 32 4.07 -5.52 13.29
C PRO A 32 2.54 -5.45 13.36
N ALA A 33 1.89 -4.71 12.46
CA ALA A 33 0.43 -4.61 12.40
C ALA A 33 -0.21 -5.79 11.66
N SER A 34 -1.53 -5.91 11.79
CA SER A 34 -2.29 -6.84 10.96
C SER A 34 -2.26 -6.41 9.50
N GLU A 35 -2.37 -7.38 8.58
CA GLU A 35 -2.40 -7.15 7.13
C GLU A 35 -3.47 -6.13 6.74
N LEU A 36 -4.67 -6.21 7.33
CA LEU A 36 -5.75 -5.26 7.09
C LEU A 36 -5.36 -3.82 7.46
N ARG A 37 -4.72 -3.62 8.62
CA ARG A 37 -4.30 -2.28 9.05
C ARG A 37 -3.19 -1.77 8.14
N PHE A 38 -2.27 -2.64 7.74
CA PHE A 38 -1.19 -2.26 6.84
C PHE A 38 -1.71 -1.88 5.45
N CYS A 39 -2.62 -2.66 4.87
CA CYS A 39 -3.28 -2.29 3.61
C CYS A 39 -4.07 -0.98 3.74
N THR A 40 -4.73 -0.75 4.88
CA THR A 40 -5.44 0.51 5.16
C THR A 40 -4.49 1.70 5.24
N TRP A 41 -3.33 1.53 5.87
CA TRP A 41 -2.30 2.56 5.94
C TRP A 41 -1.76 2.91 4.55
N ILE A 42 -1.45 1.91 3.72
CA ILE A 42 -1.00 2.12 2.33
C ILE A 42 -2.09 2.82 1.51
N ALA A 43 -3.35 2.40 1.63
CA ALA A 43 -4.47 3.04 0.95
C ALA A 43 -4.63 4.51 1.38
N THR A 44 -4.40 4.80 2.66
CA THR A 44 -4.44 6.17 3.20
C THR A 44 -3.27 7.01 2.69
N TRP A 45 -2.09 6.40 2.56
CA TRP A 45 -0.90 7.04 2.02
C TRP A 45 -1.07 7.38 0.52
N THR A 46 -1.59 6.44 -0.28
CA THR A 46 -1.82 6.63 -1.71
C THR A 46 -3.02 7.52 -2.02
N ARG A 47 -4.02 7.58 -1.12
CA ARG A 47 -5.25 8.38 -1.16
C ARG A 47 -6.20 8.08 -2.32
N THR A 48 -5.69 7.74 -3.49
CA THR A 48 -6.43 7.48 -4.72
C THR A 48 -5.81 6.33 -5.52
N PRO A 49 -6.56 5.70 -6.45
CA PRO A 49 -6.00 4.69 -7.36
C PRO A 49 -4.87 5.22 -8.25
N GLU A 50 -4.86 6.53 -8.54
CA GLU A 50 -3.77 7.20 -9.26
C GLU A 50 -2.52 7.34 -8.38
N GLY A 51 -2.67 7.72 -7.12
CA GLY A 51 -1.55 7.72 -6.17
C GLY A 51 -0.95 6.33 -5.96
N LEU A 52 -1.78 5.27 -6.03
CA LEU A 52 -1.30 3.89 -6.03
C LEU A 52 -0.51 3.57 -7.31
N ARG A 53 -1.00 3.99 -8.49
CA ARG A 53 -0.25 3.85 -9.76
C ARG A 53 1.08 4.59 -9.69
N ASP A 54 1.11 5.78 -9.11
CA ASP A 54 2.33 6.57 -8.96
C ASP A 54 3.34 5.88 -8.03
N ALA A 55 2.87 5.30 -6.92
CA ALA A 55 3.70 4.51 -6.02
C ALA A 55 4.31 3.27 -6.70
N GLU A 56 3.63 2.74 -7.70
CA GLU A 56 4.02 1.53 -8.43
C GLU A 56 4.95 1.80 -9.64
N LYS A 57 5.09 3.05 -10.09
CA LYS A 57 5.85 3.38 -11.32
C LYS A 57 7.29 2.90 -11.30
N ASP A 58 7.93 2.97 -10.13
CA ASP A 58 9.36 2.70 -9.97
C ASP A 58 9.65 1.32 -9.37
N LEU A 59 8.64 0.43 -9.27
CA LEU A 59 8.86 -0.91 -8.73
C LEU A 59 9.95 -1.66 -9.51
N PRO A 60 10.85 -2.40 -8.83
CA PRO A 60 10.80 -2.77 -7.42
C PRO A 60 11.33 -1.70 -6.45
N ARG A 61 11.81 -0.55 -6.92
CA ARG A 61 12.29 0.51 -6.04
C ARG A 61 11.11 1.30 -5.48
N LEU A 62 10.91 1.20 -4.17
CA LEU A 62 9.83 1.91 -3.50
C LEU A 62 10.13 3.41 -3.39
N PRO A 63 9.10 4.28 -3.49
CA PRO A 63 9.25 5.70 -3.24
C PRO A 63 9.93 5.96 -1.91
N GLU A 64 10.87 6.91 -1.90
CA GLU A 64 11.61 7.23 -0.68
C GLU A 64 10.70 7.76 0.43
N ALA A 65 9.75 8.62 0.08
CA ALA A 65 8.72 9.09 1.02
C ALA A 65 7.94 7.93 1.66
N LEU A 66 7.54 6.93 0.86
CA LEU A 66 6.83 5.75 1.37
C LEU A 66 7.67 4.98 2.39
N ARG A 67 8.97 4.80 2.12
CA ARG A 67 9.89 4.11 3.06
C ARG A 67 10.09 4.89 4.35
N TYR A 68 10.24 6.21 4.28
CA TYR A 68 10.37 7.07 5.46
C TYR A 68 9.09 7.07 6.31
N ASP A 69 7.93 7.26 5.67
CA ASP A 69 6.64 7.26 6.35
C ASP A 69 6.33 5.91 6.98
N TYR A 70 6.68 4.80 6.31
CA TYR A 70 6.54 3.45 6.87
C TYR A 70 7.40 3.26 8.11
N ALA A 71 8.66 3.67 8.06
CA ALA A 71 9.55 3.58 9.22
C ALA A 71 9.00 4.40 10.39
N ALA A 72 8.58 5.64 10.14
CA ALA A 72 7.98 6.50 11.17
C ALA A 72 6.71 5.87 11.77
N TRP A 73 5.83 5.34 10.92
CA TRP A 73 4.59 4.71 11.36
C TRP A 73 4.83 3.46 12.21
N ILE A 74 5.78 2.59 11.83
CA ILE A 74 6.17 1.44 12.64
C ILE A 74 6.78 1.87 13.97
N HIS A 75 7.64 2.89 13.98
CA HIS A 75 8.24 3.42 15.20
C HIS A 75 7.18 4.00 16.15
N ASP A 76 6.09 4.56 15.66
CA ASP A 76 4.95 5.03 16.45
C ASP A 76 4.00 3.89 16.92
N GLY A 77 4.36 2.64 16.63
CA GLY A 77 3.64 1.44 17.05
C GLY A 77 2.60 0.95 16.05
N ALA A 78 2.69 1.38 14.78
CA ALA A 78 1.80 0.98 13.70
C ALA A 78 0.31 1.15 14.06
N LYS A 79 0.00 2.31 14.65
CA LYS A 79 -1.34 2.70 15.10
C LYS A 79 -2.16 3.32 13.97
#